data_AF-R5WZQ0-F1
#
_entry.id   AF-R5WZQ0-F1
#
_cell.length_a   1.000
_cell.length_b   1.000
_cell.length_c   1.000
_cell.angle_alpha   90.00
_cell.angle_beta   90.00
_cell.angle_gamma   90.00
#
_symmetry.space_group_name_H-M   'P 1'
#
loop_
_entity.id
_entity.type
_entity.pdbx_description
1 polymer ?
#
loop_
_entity_poly.entity_id
_entity_poly.type
_entity_poly.pdbx_seq_one_letter_code
_entity_poly.pdbx_strand_id
1 'polypeptide(L)'
;MKKVNLKSLLAISFAVLSLESFAAEKVYEAKSEARGYNEDGVPIVLTVKAIKKDGKVIVTDIVAKHQETDKVGGAAIEQLIEEVKTKQNYNKLDSVAGATSTSAGFRRAIRNAVKDIEKQN
;
A
#
# COMPACT_ATOMS: atom_id res chain seq x y z
N MET A 1 -34.44 -3.00 37.04
CA MET A 1 -33.08 -3.17 36.47
C MET A 1 -32.87 -4.66 36.25
N LYS A 2 -32.86 -5.19 35.03
CA LYS A 2 -31.74 -5.21 34.07
C LYS A 2 -32.33 -5.46 32.67
N LYS A 3 -32.07 -4.58 31.70
CA LYS A 3 -32.38 -4.85 30.29
C LYS A 3 -31.24 -5.73 29.74
N VAL A 4 -31.54 -6.98 29.39
CA VAL A 4 -30.66 -7.84 28.60
C VAL A 4 -31.06 -7.70 27.13
N ASN A 5 -30.10 -7.28 26.29
CA ASN A 5 -30.31 -7.01 24.87
C ASN A 5 -30.36 -8.32 24.06
N LEU A 6 -31.45 -8.50 23.30
CA LEU A 6 -31.81 -9.68 22.53
C LEU A 6 -31.37 -9.58 21.05
N LYS A 7 -30.07 -9.43 20.79
CA LYS A 7 -29.51 -9.61 19.44
C LYS A 7 -28.47 -10.73 19.53
N SER A 8 -28.92 -11.97 19.71
CA SER A 8 -29.26 -12.90 18.64
C SER A 8 -28.07 -13.27 17.75
N LEU A 9 -27.56 -14.48 17.99
CA LEU A 9 -27.00 -15.45 17.06
C LEU A 9 -25.89 -14.99 16.09
N LEU A 10 -24.68 -15.51 16.32
CA LEU A 10 -24.15 -16.53 15.42
C LEU A 10 -23.12 -17.40 16.14
N ALA A 11 -23.51 -18.64 16.42
CA ALA A 11 -22.57 -19.72 16.62
C ALA A 11 -21.92 -20.03 15.27
N ILE A 12 -20.59 -19.99 15.18
CA ILE A 12 -19.85 -20.79 14.20
C ILE A 12 -18.80 -21.57 14.98
N SER A 13 -19.22 -22.81 15.29
CA SER A 13 -18.43 -24.04 15.37
C SER A 13 -16.91 -23.92 15.27
N PHE A 14 -16.26 -24.48 16.29
CA PHE A 14 -14.91 -25.02 16.24
C PHE A 14 -14.74 -25.95 15.02
N ALA A 15 -14.02 -25.49 14.00
CA ALA A 15 -13.34 -26.37 13.06
C ALA A 15 -11.84 -26.32 13.39
N VAL A 16 -11.35 -27.34 14.09
CA VAL A 16 -9.92 -27.64 14.11
C VAL A 16 -9.54 -28.06 12.70
N LEU A 17 -8.94 -27.14 11.95
CA LEU A 17 -8.14 -27.45 10.76
C LEU A 17 -6.69 -27.29 11.20
N SER A 18 -5.99 -28.42 11.16
CA SER A 18 -4.55 -28.63 11.23
C SER A 18 -3.72 -27.37 11.45
N LEU A 19 -2.96 -27.40 12.55
CA LEU A 19 -1.80 -26.55 12.80
C LEU A 19 -0.73 -26.80 11.72
N GLU A 20 -0.98 -26.40 10.49
CA GLU A 20 0.11 -25.97 9.62
C GLU A 20 0.57 -24.65 10.21
N SER A 21 1.77 -24.66 10.78
CA SER A 21 2.46 -23.47 11.24
C SER A 21 2.71 -22.57 10.02
N PHE A 22 1.71 -21.82 9.58
CA PHE A 22 1.93 -20.59 8.86
C PHE A 22 2.52 -19.64 9.89
N ALA A 23 3.84 -19.67 10.04
CA ALA A 23 4.55 -18.56 10.62
C ALA A 23 4.05 -17.30 9.90
N ALA A 24 3.25 -16.48 10.59
CA ALA A 24 2.74 -15.25 10.00
C ALA A 24 3.95 -14.43 9.57
N GLU A 25 4.15 -14.32 8.26
CA GLU A 25 5.32 -13.65 7.71
C GLU A 25 5.28 -12.19 8.20
N LYS A 26 6.40 -11.72 8.76
CA LYS A 26 6.46 -10.39 9.36
C LYS A 26 6.19 -9.34 8.29
N VAL A 27 5.09 -8.61 8.46
CA VAL A 27 4.72 -7.50 7.58
C VAL A 27 5.32 -6.20 8.12
N TYR A 28 6.09 -5.53 7.30
CA TYR A 28 6.64 -4.21 7.54
C TYR A 28 5.75 -3.15 6.91
N GLU A 29 5.66 -1.99 7.54
CA GLU A 29 4.91 -0.84 7.04
C GLU A 29 5.80 0.41 7.04
N ALA A 30 5.71 1.21 5.99
CA ALA A 30 6.31 2.54 5.95
C ALA A 30 5.39 3.54 5.26
N LYS A 31 5.42 4.77 5.77
CA LYS A 31 4.71 5.90 5.21
C LYS A 31 5.74 6.87 4.61
N SER A 32 5.47 7.34 3.39
CA SER A 32 6.32 8.31 2.71
C SER A 32 5.49 9.31 1.93
N GLU A 33 6.06 10.47 1.63
CA GLU A 33 5.39 11.52 0.87
C GLU A 33 6.31 12.12 -0.19
N ALA A 34 5.70 12.58 -1.29
CA ALA A 34 6.40 13.30 -2.33
C ALA A 34 5.44 14.21 -3.11
N ARG A 35 5.96 15.35 -3.59
CA ARG A 35 5.17 16.31 -4.35
C ARG A 35 4.73 15.74 -5.71
N GLY A 36 3.45 15.92 -6.03
CA GLY A 36 2.82 15.60 -7.32
C GLY A 36 2.60 16.83 -8.20
N TYR A 37 1.51 16.84 -8.98
CA TYR A 37 1.13 17.95 -9.86
C TYR A 37 0.26 19.01 -9.20
N ASN A 38 -0.61 18.64 -8.25
CA ASN A 38 -1.75 19.47 -7.82
C ASN A 38 -1.44 20.95 -7.50
N GLU A 39 -2.45 21.80 -7.73
CA GLU A 39 -2.35 23.25 -7.58
C GLU A 39 -2.10 23.67 -6.12
N ASP A 40 -2.71 22.95 -5.18
CA ASP A 40 -2.59 23.20 -3.74
C ASP A 40 -1.26 22.74 -3.14
N GLY A 41 -0.41 22.06 -3.93
CA GLY A 41 0.89 21.56 -3.49
C GLY A 41 0.83 20.45 -2.43
N VAL A 42 -0.34 19.86 -2.20
CA VAL A 42 -0.53 18.77 -1.23
C VAL A 42 0.20 17.52 -1.73
N PRO A 43 1.11 16.92 -0.94
CA PRO A 43 1.91 15.80 -1.42
C PRO A 43 1.07 14.53 -1.62
N ILE A 44 1.56 13.66 -2.49
CA ILE A 44 1.11 12.27 -2.58
C ILE A 44 1.71 11.54 -1.39
N VAL A 45 0.87 10.95 -0.56
CA VAL A 45 1.26 10.19 0.63
C VAL A 45 1.00 8.71 0.37
N LEU A 46 2.02 7.89 0.46
CA LEU A 46 1.93 6.44 0.30
C LEU A 46 2.17 5.75 1.65
N THR A 47 1.25 4.88 2.04
CA THR A 47 1.46 3.86 3.07
C THR A 47 1.70 2.52 2.36
N VAL A 48 2.87 1.93 2.57
CA VAL A 48 3.32 0.73 1.87
C VAL A 48 3.50 -0.38 2.88
N LYS A 49 2.91 -1.54 2.60
CA LYS A 49 3.16 -2.77 3.34
C LYS A 49 3.97 -3.72 2.49
N ALA A 50 4.92 -4.39 3.12
CA ALA A 50 5.75 -5.36 2.44
C ALA A 50 6.23 -6.47 3.39
N ILE A 51 6.63 -7.58 2.81
CA ILE A 51 7.35 -8.65 3.51
C ILE A 51 8.80 -8.68 3.03
N LYS A 52 9.69 -9.18 3.88
CA LYS A 52 11.09 -9.40 3.52
C LYS A 52 11.33 -10.88 3.34
N LYS A 53 11.59 -11.30 2.11
CA LYS A 53 11.82 -12.70 1.75
C LYS A 53 13.12 -12.82 0.98
N ASP A 54 14.03 -13.67 1.45
CA ASP A 54 15.33 -13.94 0.80
C ASP A 54 16.14 -12.67 0.49
N GLY A 55 16.13 -11.69 1.41
CA GLY A 55 16.82 -10.41 1.25
C GLY A 55 16.15 -9.44 0.27
N LYS A 56 14.94 -9.74 -0.23
CA LYS A 56 14.15 -8.88 -1.11
C LYS A 56 12.91 -8.35 -0.40
N VAL A 57 12.52 -7.13 -0.74
CA VAL A 57 11.25 -6.53 -0.29
C VAL A 57 10.17 -6.87 -1.31
N ILE A 58 9.12 -7.55 -0.86
CA ILE A 58 7.94 -7.86 -1.68
C ILE A 58 6.80 -6.97 -1.20
N VAL A 59 6.37 -6.02 -2.04
CA VAL A 59 5.29 -5.09 -1.72
C VAL A 59 3.96 -5.84 -1.80
N THR A 60 3.24 -5.86 -0.69
CA THR A 60 1.96 -6.57 -0.56
C THR A 60 0.76 -5.63 -0.68
N ASP A 61 0.90 -4.40 -0.21
CA ASP A 61 -0.16 -3.41 -0.24
C ASP A 61 0.38 -1.98 -0.37
N ILE A 62 -0.38 -1.11 -1.04
CA ILE A 62 -0.08 0.31 -1.19
C ILE A 62 -1.39 1.08 -1.06
N VAL A 63 -1.45 1.97 -0.09
CA VAL A 63 -2.55 2.92 0.07
C VAL A 63 -2.03 4.31 -0.26
N ALA A 64 -2.64 4.97 -1.23
CA ALA A 64 -2.32 6.34 -1.62
C ALA A 64 -3.35 7.32 -1.08
N LYS A 65 -2.88 8.47 -0.59
CA LYS A 65 -3.68 9.67 -0.30
C LYS A 65 -3.11 10.82 -1.09
N HIS A 66 -3.95 11.51 -1.86
CA HIS A 66 -3.51 12.60 -2.73
C HIS A 66 -4.66 13.59 -2.98
N GLN A 67 -4.33 14.72 -3.60
CA GLN A 67 -5.30 15.69 -4.16
C GLN A 67 -4.98 16.02 -5.63
N GLU A 68 -4.40 15.06 -6.34
CA GLU A 68 -4.23 15.16 -7.79
C GLU A 68 -5.58 15.16 -8.51
N THR A 69 -5.61 15.63 -9.76
CA THR A 69 -6.82 15.59 -10.59
C THR A 69 -7.28 14.15 -10.80
N ASP A 70 -8.46 13.78 -10.29
CA ASP A 70 -8.96 12.40 -10.24
C ASP A 70 -8.83 11.64 -11.56
N LYS A 71 -9.29 12.25 -12.66
CA LYS A 71 -9.32 11.62 -13.99
C LYS A 71 -7.95 11.43 -14.65
N VAL A 72 -6.90 12.08 -14.13
CA VAL A 72 -5.57 12.08 -14.74
C VAL A 72 -4.53 11.58 -13.74
N GLY A 73 -4.29 12.34 -12.68
CA GLY A 73 -3.33 11.97 -11.65
C GLY A 73 -3.83 10.85 -10.74
N GLY A 74 -5.11 10.84 -10.37
CA GLY A 74 -5.71 9.74 -9.60
C GLY A 74 -5.65 8.42 -10.35
N ALA A 75 -6.14 8.40 -11.60
CA ALA A 75 -6.04 7.23 -12.49
C ALA A 75 -4.58 6.76 -12.70
N ALA A 76 -3.63 7.70 -12.84
CA ALA A 76 -2.22 7.35 -12.95
C ALA A 76 -1.67 6.69 -11.67
N ILE A 77 -2.08 7.15 -10.49
CA ILE A 77 -1.66 6.54 -9.21
C ILE A 77 -2.17 5.11 -9.10
N GLU A 78 -3.44 4.85 -9.45
CA GLU A 78 -4.01 3.50 -9.45
C GLU A 78 -3.23 2.57 -10.39
N GLN A 79 -2.97 3.01 -11.63
CA GLN A 79 -2.19 2.25 -12.60
C GLN A 79 -0.77 1.93 -12.08
N LEU A 80 -0.11 2.90 -11.44
CA LEU A 80 1.24 2.71 -10.91
C LEU A 80 1.25 1.76 -9.69
N ILE A 81 0.20 1.77 -8.86
CA ILE A 81 0.05 0.80 -7.77
C ILE A 81 -0.06 -0.62 -8.33
N GLU A 82 -0.90 -0.82 -9.34
CA GLU A 82 -1.03 -2.12 -10.02
C GLU A 82 0.30 -2.57 -10.63
N GLU A 83 1.01 -1.67 -11.31
CA GLU A 83 2.31 -1.97 -11.89
C GLU A 83 3.33 -2.40 -10.83
N VAL A 84 3.40 -1.72 -9.69
CA VAL A 84 4.27 -2.13 -8.58
C VAL A 84 3.88 -3.52 -8.08
N LYS A 85 2.58 -3.79 -7.87
CA LYS A 85 2.11 -5.08 -7.36
C LYS A 85 2.41 -6.23 -8.33
N THR A 86 2.24 -6.01 -9.63
CA THR A 86 2.45 -7.02 -10.66
C THR A 86 3.92 -7.23 -10.98
N LYS A 87 4.69 -6.16 -11.21
CA LYS A 87 6.09 -6.26 -11.63
C LYS A 87 7.07 -6.38 -10.46
N GLN A 88 6.66 -5.99 -9.25
CA GLN A 88 7.51 -5.88 -8.06
C GLN A 88 8.79 -5.07 -8.34
N ASN A 89 8.72 -4.12 -9.27
CA ASN A 89 9.84 -3.29 -9.69
C ASN A 89 9.51 -1.81 -9.52
N TYR A 90 9.66 -1.33 -8.29
CA TYR A 90 9.45 0.06 -7.89
C TYR A 90 10.57 1.02 -8.36
N ASN A 91 11.68 0.49 -8.91
CA ASN A 91 12.79 1.29 -9.43
C ASN A 91 12.59 1.73 -10.87
N LYS A 92 11.87 0.93 -11.67
CA LYS A 92 11.62 1.15 -13.10
C LYS A 92 10.13 1.19 -13.40
N LEU A 93 9.42 2.11 -12.75
CA LEU A 93 8.05 2.43 -13.12
C LEU A 93 8.06 3.38 -14.31
N ASP A 94 7.19 3.13 -15.28
CA ASP A 94 7.00 4.02 -16.42
C ASP A 94 6.20 5.26 -15.99
N SER A 95 6.25 6.32 -16.79
CA SER A 95 5.43 7.51 -16.54
C SER A 95 4.12 7.39 -17.30
N VAL A 96 3.01 7.76 -16.67
CA VAL A 96 1.69 7.77 -17.30
C VAL A 96 1.53 9.05 -18.13
N ALA A 97 1.08 8.90 -19.38
CA ALA A 97 0.87 10.03 -20.28
C ALA A 97 -0.14 11.03 -19.69
N GLY A 98 0.18 12.32 -19.75
CA GLY A 98 -0.63 13.38 -19.14
C GLY A 98 -0.48 13.52 -17.62
N ALA A 99 0.24 12.62 -16.95
CA ALA A 99 0.41 12.61 -15.49
C ALA A 99 1.90 12.51 -15.09
N THR A 100 2.80 13.18 -15.82
CA THR A 100 4.26 13.05 -15.63
C THR A 100 4.71 13.47 -14.23
N SER A 101 4.23 14.62 -13.74
CA SER A 101 4.57 15.12 -12.40
C SER A 101 4.03 14.21 -11.29
N THR A 102 2.80 13.73 -11.44
CA THR A 102 2.19 12.73 -10.55
C THR A 102 3.00 11.45 -10.50
N SER A 103 3.38 10.91 -11.68
CA SER A 103 4.18 9.69 -11.81
C SER A 103 5.55 9.84 -11.15
N ALA A 104 6.19 11.00 -11.31
CA ALA A 104 7.46 11.31 -10.66
C ALA A 104 7.32 11.43 -9.13
N GLY A 105 6.23 12.04 -8.65
CA GLY A 105 5.86 12.09 -7.23
C GLY A 105 5.71 10.69 -6.64
N PHE A 106 4.82 9.89 -7.21
CA PHE A 106 4.58 8.51 -6.79
C PHE A 106 5.87 7.69 -6.75
N ARG A 107 6.69 7.74 -7.82
CA ARG A 107 7.96 7.00 -7.91
C ARG A 107 8.95 7.40 -6.81
N ARG A 108 8.97 8.66 -6.39
CA ARG A 108 9.82 9.11 -5.27
C ARG A 108 9.29 8.58 -3.94
N ALA A 109 7.99 8.70 -3.69
CA ALA A 109 7.36 8.20 -2.48
C ALA A 109 7.60 6.69 -2.31
N ILE A 110 7.24 5.86 -3.31
CA ILE A 110 7.36 4.40 -3.18
C ILE A 110 8.80 3.95 -2.90
N ARG A 111 9.80 4.56 -3.56
CA ARG A 111 11.21 4.25 -3.30
C ARG A 111 11.64 4.64 -1.88
N ASN A 112 11.16 5.78 -1.37
CA ASN A 112 11.45 6.19 0.00
C ASN A 112 10.82 5.23 1.01
N ALA A 113 9.55 4.86 0.83
CA ALA A 113 8.87 3.90 1.69
C ALA A 113 9.59 2.54 1.71
N VAL A 114 9.96 2.01 0.53
CA VAL A 114 10.68 0.74 0.44
C VAL A 114 12.06 0.84 1.11
N LYS A 115 12.81 1.93 0.88
CA LYS A 115 14.10 2.15 1.54
C LYS A 115 13.96 2.20 3.07
N ASP A 116 12.87 2.74 3.58
CA ASP A 116 12.63 2.77 5.03
C ASP A 116 12.23 1.39 5.56
N ILE A 117 11.45 0.61 4.80
CA ILE A 117 11.20 -0.81 5.09
C ILE A 117 12.50 -1.59 5.14
N GLU A 118 13.41 -1.41 4.16
CA GLU A 118 14.71 -2.10 4.10
C GLU A 118 15.53 -1.93 5.40
N LYS A 119 15.46 -0.76 6.04
CA LYS A 119 16.16 -0.46 7.30
C LYS A 119 15.51 -1.06 8.57
N GLN A 120 14.27 -1.53 8.49
CA GLN A 120 13.55 -2.10 9.65
C GLN A 120 14.02 -3.54 9.93
N ASN A 121 14.34 -3.87 11.19
CA ASN A 121 14.71 -5.23 11.60
C ASN A 121 13.47 -6.03 11.98
#